data_AF-D6STC2-F1
#
_entry.id   AF-D6STC2-F1
#
_cell.length_a   1.000
_cell.length_b   1.000
_cell.length_c   1.000
_cell.angle_alpha   90.00
_cell.angle_beta   90.00
_cell.angle_gamma   90.00
#
_symmetry.space_group_name_H-M   'P 1'
#
loop_
_entity.id
_entity.type
_entity.pdbx_description
1 polymer ?
#
loop_
_entity_poly.entity_id
_entity_poly.type
_entity_poly.pdbx_seq_one_letter_code
_entity_poly.pdbx_strand_id
1 'polypeptide(L)'
;MFRPTSKELSDRLKKAEKAVFDGRVSIIDPETAAEHAIELEYDIELDLQEVLKELLSQISRDEYAGTRPPQKSYKEEIKGLEIFPFVLDSPRFACRVYLKFALQQETFWLISLHKDRPPREE
;
A
#
# COMPACT_ATOMS: atom_id res chain seq x y z
N MET A 1 9.15 2.19 -23.00
CA MET A 1 8.69 2.66 -21.68
C MET A 1 7.48 1.83 -21.32
N PHE A 2 7.57 1.06 -20.26
CA PHE A 2 6.75 -0.14 -20.12
C PHE A 2 6.21 -0.11 -18.69
N ARG A 3 5.01 0.43 -18.49
CA ARG A 3 4.23 0.34 -17.24
C ARG A 3 3.67 -1.08 -17.13
N PRO A 4 3.53 -1.76 -15.98
CA PRO A 4 2.61 -2.90 -15.93
C PRO A 4 1.30 -2.48 -16.61
N THR A 5 0.77 -3.34 -17.48
CA THR A 5 -0.34 -2.95 -18.34
C THR A 5 -1.46 -2.39 -17.48
N SER A 6 -2.21 -1.42 -18.01
CA SER A 6 -3.31 -0.81 -17.25
C SER A 6 -4.25 -1.88 -16.66
N LYS A 7 -4.36 -3.04 -17.33
CA LYS A 7 -5.12 -4.18 -16.87
C LYS A 7 -4.50 -4.87 -15.65
N GLU A 8 -3.19 -5.13 -15.66
CA GLU A 8 -2.51 -5.79 -14.54
C GLU A 8 -2.61 -4.96 -13.25
N LEU A 9 -2.35 -3.66 -13.29
CA LEU A 9 -2.48 -2.81 -12.10
C LEU A 9 -3.93 -2.75 -11.60
N SER A 10 -4.90 -2.56 -12.50
CA SER A 10 -6.31 -2.57 -12.11
C SER A 10 -6.75 -3.92 -11.52
N ASP A 11 -6.28 -5.04 -12.05
CA ASP A 11 -6.58 -6.36 -11.51
C ASP A 11 -5.93 -6.58 -10.13
N ARG A 12 -4.73 -6.03 -9.90
CA ARG A 12 -4.07 -6.04 -8.58
C ARG A 12 -4.82 -5.17 -7.57
N LEU A 13 -5.25 -3.96 -7.96
CA LEU A 13 -6.02 -3.07 -7.10
C LEU A 13 -7.36 -3.69 -6.70
N LYS A 14 -8.09 -4.31 -7.63
CA LYS A 14 -9.34 -5.04 -7.32
C LYS A 14 -9.12 -6.18 -6.33
N LYS A 15 -8.01 -6.91 -6.46
CA LYS A 15 -7.65 -7.98 -5.51
C LYS A 15 -7.29 -7.41 -4.13
N ALA A 16 -6.59 -6.27 -4.09
CA ALA A 16 -6.26 -5.57 -2.87
C ALA A 16 -7.52 -5.07 -2.15
N GLU A 17 -8.44 -4.41 -2.87
CA GLU A 17 -9.74 -4.00 -2.33
C GLU A 17 -10.46 -5.20 -1.74
N LYS A 18 -10.65 -6.27 -2.52
CA LYS A 18 -11.34 -7.48 -2.03
C LYS A 18 -10.72 -8.02 -0.75
N ALA A 19 -9.39 -8.14 -0.69
CA ALA A 19 -8.69 -8.62 0.49
C ALA A 19 -8.96 -7.74 1.72
N VAL A 20 -8.89 -6.41 1.58
CA VAL A 20 -9.16 -5.45 2.66
C VAL A 20 -10.64 -5.48 3.07
N PHE A 21 -11.57 -5.57 2.12
CA PHE A 21 -13.01 -5.70 2.38
C PHE A 21 -13.33 -6.97 3.16
N ASP A 22 -12.67 -8.08 2.83
CA ASP A 22 -12.81 -9.37 3.51
C ASP A 22 -12.05 -9.44 4.85
N GLY A 23 -11.36 -8.37 5.27
CA GLY A 23 -10.58 -8.33 6.51
C GLY A 23 -9.28 -9.14 6.46
N ARG A 24 -8.82 -9.53 5.26
CA ARG A 24 -7.61 -10.32 5.03
C ARG A 24 -6.38 -9.42 4.91
N VAL A 25 -6.10 -8.70 5.99
CA VAL A 25 -4.97 -7.76 6.10
C VAL A 25 -3.92 -8.34 7.05
N SER A 26 -2.67 -8.25 6.67
CA SER A 26 -1.53 -8.61 7.51
C SER A 26 -0.46 -7.54 7.44
N ILE A 27 0.12 -7.21 8.58
CA ILE A 27 1.16 -6.18 8.71
C ILE A 27 2.51 -6.88 8.72
N ILE A 28 3.41 -6.46 7.82
CA ILE A 28 4.75 -7.03 7.73
C ILE A 28 5.66 -6.59 8.86
N ASP A 29 5.47 -5.37 9.35
CA ASP A 29 6.32 -4.74 10.35
C ASP A 29 5.44 -3.95 11.33
N PRO A 30 4.97 -4.59 12.42
CA PRO A 30 4.02 -3.96 13.33
C PRO A 30 4.56 -2.70 14.00
N GLU A 31 5.85 -2.69 14.38
CA GLU A 31 6.49 -1.53 15.00
C GLU A 31 6.53 -0.35 14.04
N THR A 32 7.04 -0.55 12.83
CA THR A 32 7.08 0.49 11.80
C THR A 32 5.68 0.97 11.41
N ALA A 33 4.70 0.06 11.34
CA ALA A 33 3.32 0.42 11.03
C ALA A 33 2.69 1.29 12.14
N ALA A 34 2.97 0.99 13.41
CA ALA A 34 2.50 1.81 14.53
C ALA A 34 3.12 3.21 14.50
N GLU A 35 4.42 3.34 14.20
CA GLU A 35 5.06 4.65 14.01
C GLU A 35 4.40 5.47 12.90
N HIS A 36 4.10 4.83 11.77
CA HIS A 36 3.43 5.54 10.69
C HIS A 36 1.98 5.92 11.01
N ALA A 37 1.28 5.10 11.80
CA ALA A 37 -0.07 5.41 12.25
C ALA A 37 -0.08 6.64 13.17
N ILE A 38 0.90 6.75 14.06
CA ILE A 38 1.14 7.96 14.87
C ILE A 38 1.42 9.16 13.96
N GLU A 39 2.26 9.01 12.92
CA GLU A 39 2.57 10.09 11.98
C GLU A 39 1.33 10.58 11.21
N LEU A 40 0.45 9.67 10.81
CA LEU A 40 -0.80 9.96 10.10
C LEU A 40 -1.99 10.25 11.04
N GLU A 41 -1.75 10.23 12.34
CA GLU A 41 -2.73 10.58 13.38
C GLU A 41 -4.01 9.71 13.33
N TYR A 42 -3.87 8.40 13.13
CA TYR A 42 -4.98 7.42 13.20
C TYR A 42 -4.66 6.26 14.15
N ASP A 43 -5.70 5.58 14.63
CA ASP A 43 -5.54 4.40 15.48
C ASP A 43 -5.39 3.14 14.60
N ILE A 44 -4.23 2.47 14.67
CA ILE A 44 -3.96 1.31 13.82
C ILE A 44 -4.83 0.09 14.14
N GLU A 45 -5.28 -0.06 15.38
CA GLU A 45 -6.10 -1.20 15.80
C GLU A 45 -7.56 -0.99 15.42
N LEU A 46 -8.04 0.25 15.52
CA LEU A 46 -9.45 0.59 15.29
C LEU A 46 -9.74 1.01 13.84
N ASP A 47 -8.84 1.79 13.22
CA ASP A 47 -9.14 2.49 11.97
C ASP A 47 -8.46 1.88 10.74
N LEU A 48 -7.45 1.02 10.89
CA LEU A 48 -6.63 0.56 9.76
C LEU A 48 -7.45 -0.01 8.61
N GLN A 49 -8.47 -0.81 8.91
CA GLN A 49 -9.29 -1.40 7.85
C GLN A 49 -10.11 -0.35 7.10
N GLU A 50 -10.64 0.67 7.77
CA GLU A 50 -11.38 1.77 7.14
C GLU A 50 -10.42 2.63 6.30
N VAL A 51 -9.28 3.00 6.87
CA VAL A 51 -8.21 3.74 6.18
C VAL A 51 -7.81 3.05 4.88
N LEU A 52 -7.57 1.74 4.91
CA LEU A 52 -7.17 1.00 3.71
C LEU A 52 -8.30 0.94 2.66
N LYS A 53 -9.57 0.81 3.07
CA LYS A 53 -10.71 0.83 2.14
C LYS A 53 -10.81 2.17 1.44
N GLU A 54 -10.74 3.26 2.20
CA GLU A 54 -10.80 4.63 1.66
C GLU A 54 -9.67 4.89 0.68
N LEU A 55 -8.42 4.57 1.05
CA LEU A 55 -7.26 4.79 0.19
C LEU A 55 -7.39 3.96 -1.09
N LEU A 56 -7.71 2.66 -1.00
CA LEU A 56 -7.80 1.80 -2.19
C LEU A 56 -8.92 2.25 -3.15
N SER A 57 -10.03 2.78 -2.64
CA SER A 57 -11.13 3.32 -3.47
C SER A 57 -10.72 4.56 -4.27
N GLN A 58 -9.67 5.26 -3.84
CA GLN A 58 -9.16 6.49 -4.46
C GLN A 58 -7.94 6.23 -5.34
N ILE A 59 -7.24 5.10 -5.14
CA ILE A 59 -6.08 4.73 -5.93
C ILE A 59 -6.50 4.32 -7.33
N SER A 60 -5.90 4.96 -8.32
CA SER A 60 -5.90 4.50 -9.69
C SER A 60 -4.51 4.04 -10.10
N ARG A 61 -4.36 3.70 -11.39
CA ARG A 61 -3.06 3.40 -11.96
C ARG A 61 -2.11 4.60 -11.87
N ASP A 62 -2.63 5.83 -11.94
CA ASP A 62 -1.86 7.08 -12.08
C ASP A 62 -1.09 7.46 -10.82
N GLU A 63 -1.49 6.89 -9.69
CA GLU A 63 -0.81 6.99 -8.40
C GLU A 63 0.29 5.94 -8.24
N TYR A 64 0.50 5.02 -9.20
CA TYR A 64 1.54 3.99 -9.11
C TYR A 64 2.95 4.61 -9.15
N ALA A 65 3.70 4.44 -8.07
CA ALA A 65 5.03 5.03 -7.87
C ALA A 65 6.18 4.02 -8.04
N GLY A 66 5.91 2.82 -8.58
CA GLY A 66 6.89 1.73 -8.70
C GLY A 66 7.60 1.64 -10.05
N THR A 67 8.59 0.73 -10.12
CA THR A 67 9.37 0.45 -11.34
C THR A 67 8.71 -0.61 -12.24
N ARG A 68 9.27 -0.85 -13.45
CA ARG A 68 8.96 -2.06 -14.24
C ARG A 68 10.22 -2.90 -14.52
N PRO A 69 10.24 -4.20 -14.18
CA PRO A 69 9.19 -4.94 -13.43
C PRO A 69 8.99 -4.37 -12.02
N PRO A 70 7.83 -4.63 -11.38
CA PRO A 70 7.66 -4.34 -9.97
C PRO A 70 8.81 -4.94 -9.17
N GLN A 71 9.30 -4.19 -8.17
CA GLN A 71 10.32 -4.72 -7.27
C GLN A 71 9.77 -5.92 -6.51
N LYS A 72 10.65 -6.88 -6.22
CA LYS A 72 10.31 -8.03 -5.40
C LYS A 72 10.76 -7.82 -3.96
N SER A 73 9.99 -8.30 -3.00
CA SER A 73 10.38 -8.21 -1.60
C SER A 73 11.48 -9.21 -1.25
N TYR A 74 12.39 -8.78 -0.36
CA TYR A 74 13.42 -9.60 0.25
C TYR A 74 13.05 -10.07 1.67
N LYS A 75 12.02 -9.46 2.29
CA LYS A 75 11.52 -9.87 3.61
C LYS A 75 10.98 -11.30 3.54
N GLU A 76 11.28 -12.13 4.54
CA GLU A 76 11.07 -13.58 4.48
C GLU A 76 9.59 -13.95 4.27
N GLU A 77 8.67 -13.24 4.91
CA GLU A 77 7.22 -13.46 4.89
C GLU A 77 6.61 -13.28 3.50
N ILE A 78 7.17 -12.35 2.72
CA ILE A 78 6.68 -11.97 1.39
C ILE A 78 7.76 -12.11 0.32
N LYS A 79 8.73 -12.98 0.57
CA LYS A 79 9.93 -13.11 -0.27
C LYS A 79 9.56 -13.45 -1.71
N GLY A 80 10.05 -12.65 -2.63
CA GLY A 80 9.81 -12.82 -4.07
C GLY A 80 8.45 -12.32 -4.57
N LEU A 81 7.56 -11.84 -3.69
CA LEU A 81 6.32 -11.19 -4.10
C LEU A 81 6.59 -9.83 -4.72
N GLU A 82 5.80 -9.50 -5.74
CA GLU A 82 5.76 -8.16 -6.32
C GLU A 82 5.25 -7.15 -5.30
N ILE A 83 5.94 -6.01 -5.22
CA ILE A 83 5.57 -4.90 -4.36
C ILE A 83 4.95 -3.79 -5.18
N PHE A 84 3.86 -3.24 -4.67
CA PHE A 84 3.09 -2.20 -5.30
C PHE A 84 3.09 -0.93 -4.44
N PRO A 85 3.99 0.03 -4.71
CA PRO A 85 3.95 1.34 -4.09
C PRO A 85 3.04 2.30 -4.86
N PHE A 86 2.27 3.08 -4.12
CA PHE A 86 1.37 4.10 -4.61
C PHE A 86 1.54 5.38 -3.80
N VAL A 87 1.40 6.52 -4.47
CA VAL A 87 1.37 7.84 -3.83
C VAL A 87 0.12 8.57 -4.28
N LEU A 88 -0.73 8.92 -3.32
CA LEU A 88 -2.02 9.57 -3.58
C LEU A 88 -2.29 10.69 -2.57
N ASP A 89 -3.07 11.68 -2.99
CA ASP A 89 -3.66 12.65 -2.08
C ASP A 89 -4.77 11.97 -1.28
N SER A 90 -4.72 12.08 0.06
CA SER A 90 -5.75 11.56 0.95
C SER A 90 -6.52 12.70 1.61
N PRO A 91 -7.83 12.85 1.32
CA PRO A 91 -8.69 13.80 2.01
C PRO A 91 -8.76 13.55 3.52
N ARG A 92 -8.74 12.27 3.94
CA ARG A 92 -8.76 11.88 5.37
C ARG A 92 -7.57 12.46 6.13
N PHE A 93 -6.38 12.40 5.54
CA PHE A 93 -5.13 12.85 6.18
C PHE A 93 -4.71 14.26 5.77
N ALA A 94 -5.47 14.93 4.90
CA ALA A 94 -5.16 16.24 4.31
C ALA A 94 -3.72 16.36 3.76
N CYS A 95 -3.15 15.24 3.26
CA CYS A 95 -1.79 15.19 2.73
C CYS A 95 -1.64 14.07 1.69
N ARG A 96 -0.50 14.07 0.98
CA ARG A 96 -0.09 12.93 0.15
C ARG A 96 0.38 11.80 1.04
N VAL A 97 -0.04 10.59 0.71
CA VAL A 97 0.25 9.36 1.44
C VAL A 97 0.97 8.40 0.53
N TYR A 98 1.99 7.75 1.08
CA TYR A 98 2.68 6.64 0.45
C TYR A 98 2.11 5.32 0.99
N LEU A 99 1.47 4.53 0.14
CA LEU A 99 0.98 3.20 0.45
C LEU A 99 1.79 2.16 -0.31
N LYS A 100 2.32 1.15 0.40
CA LYS A 100 3.08 0.05 -0.18
C LYS A 100 2.55 -1.27 0.32
N PHE A 101 2.23 -2.17 -0.61
CA PHE A 101 1.70 -3.48 -0.27
C PHE A 101 2.17 -4.59 -1.22
N ALA A 102 1.95 -5.83 -0.79
CA ALA A 102 2.06 -7.03 -1.61
C ALA A 102 0.77 -7.87 -1.49
N LEU A 103 0.58 -8.80 -2.43
CA LEU A 103 -0.58 -9.70 -2.45
C LEU A 103 -0.13 -11.15 -2.55
N GLN A 104 -0.67 -12.00 -1.67
CA GLN A 104 -0.44 -13.45 -1.68
C GLN A 104 -1.66 -14.17 -1.13
N GLN A 105 -2.14 -15.21 -1.83
CA GLN A 105 -3.23 -16.07 -1.34
C GLN A 105 -4.46 -15.29 -0.81
N GLU A 106 -4.87 -14.24 -1.53
CA GLU A 106 -5.97 -13.34 -1.16
C GLU A 106 -5.74 -12.48 0.11
N THR A 107 -4.52 -12.48 0.66
CA THR A 107 -4.10 -11.61 1.76
C THR A 107 -3.44 -10.34 1.21
N PHE A 108 -3.84 -9.21 1.78
CA PHE A 108 -3.18 -7.92 1.63
C PHE A 108 -2.07 -7.79 2.68
N TRP A 109 -0.83 -7.74 2.22
CA TRP A 109 0.33 -7.52 3.09
C TRP A 109 0.68 -6.05 3.09
N LEU A 110 0.39 -5.35 4.18
CA LEU A 110 0.79 -3.97 4.41
C LEU A 110 2.30 -3.92 4.67
N ILE A 111 3.03 -3.26 3.78
CA ILE A 111 4.48 -3.06 3.90
C ILE A 111 4.78 -1.69 4.48
N SER A 112 4.09 -0.64 4.02
CA SER A 112 4.29 0.74 4.46
C SER A 112 3.03 1.58 4.21
N LEU A 113 2.73 2.51 5.12
CA LEU A 113 1.65 3.49 4.99
C LEU A 113 2.03 4.73 5.79
N HIS A 114 2.56 5.77 5.16
CA HIS A 114 2.99 7.00 5.86
C HIS A 114 2.74 8.25 5.00
N LYS A 115 2.95 9.43 5.57
CA LYS A 115 2.97 10.69 4.80
C LYS A 115 4.02 10.60 3.70
N ASP A 116 3.66 10.94 2.47
CA ASP A 116 4.61 10.97 1.36
C ASP A 116 5.73 11.96 1.69
N ARG A 117 6.98 11.54 1.48
CA ARG A 117 8.15 12.37 1.73
C ARG A 117 8.92 12.49 0.42
N PRO A 118 9.50 13.66 0.10
CA PRO A 118 10.44 13.73 -1.01
C PRO A 118 11.55 12.70 -0.79
N PRO A 119 12.11 12.11 -1.86
CA PRO A 119 13.25 11.23 -1.72
C PRO A 119 14.32 11.97 -0.91
N ARG A 120 14.81 11.36 0.18
CA ARG A 120 15.98 11.90 0.86
C ARG A 120 17.09 11.93 -0.19
N GLU A 121 17.61 13.12 -0.49
CA GLU A 121 18.90 13.24 -1.15
C GLU A 121 19.90 12.56 -0.21
N GLU A 122 20.45 11.41 -0.64
CA GLU A 122 21.56 10.73 0.03
C GLU A 122 22.86 11.50 -0.20
#